data_AF-A0A099T6Q0-F1
#
_entry.id   AF-A0A099T6Q0-F1
#
_cell.length_a   1.000
_cell.length_b   1.000
_cell.length_c   1.000
_cell.angle_alpha   90.00
_cell.angle_beta   90.00
_cell.angle_gamma   90.00
#
_symmetry.space_group_name_H-M   'P 1'
#
loop_
_entity.id
_entity.type
_entity.pdbx_description
1 polymer ?
#
loop_
_entity_poly.entity_id
_entity_poly.type
_entity_poly.pdbx_seq_one_letter_code
_entity_poly.pdbx_strand_id
1 'polypeptide(L)' 'MLETSLYLTPGVATAIFVVACISGYRYRSVWKAEGPVWQLWLWGLVASIGLLTVGFLPMQPG' A
#
# COMPACT_ATOMS: atom_id res chain seq x y z
N MET A 1 23.07 5.55 19.55
CA MET A 1 22.64 5.17 18.20
C MET A 1 21.19 4.74 18.32
N LEU A 2 20.24 5.54 17.85
CA LEU A 2 18.80 5.30 18.00
C LEU A 2 18.39 4.12 17.12
N GLU A 3 18.44 2.90 17.66
CA GLU A 3 17.83 1.72 17.05
C GLU A 3 16.30 1.80 17.28
N THR A 4 15.60 2.66 16.55
CA THR A 4 14.13 2.62 16.53
C THR A 4 13.71 1.42 15.68
N SER A 5 13.52 0.27 16.31
CA SER A 5 13.04 -0.94 15.64
C SER A 5 11.65 -0.68 15.07
N LEU A 6 11.57 -0.62 13.74
CA LEU A 6 10.35 -0.29 13.01
C LEU A 6 9.58 -1.59 12.73
N TYR A 7 8.48 -1.79 13.45
CA TYR A 7 7.62 -2.98 13.35
C TYR A 7 6.20 -2.61 12.91
N LEU A 8 5.56 -3.51 12.17
CA LEU A 8 4.14 -3.44 11.83
C LEU A 8 3.32 -4.29 12.81
N THR A 9 2.32 -3.68 13.45
CA THR A 9 1.31 -4.48 14.16
C THR A 9 0.43 -5.20 13.14
N PRO A 10 -0.12 -6.39 13.47
CA PRO A 10 -1.02 -7.12 12.57
C PRO A 10 -2.22 -6.28 12.11
N GLY A 11 -2.77 -5.46 13.01
CA GLY A 11 -3.90 -4.57 12.69
C GLY A 11 -3.53 -3.50 11.66
N VAL A 12 -2.38 -2.84 11.82
CA VAL A 12 -1.90 -1.81 10.89
C VAL A 12 -1.52 -2.44 9.54
N ALA A 13 -0.84 -3.58 9.56
CA ALA A 13 -0.50 -4.30 8.33
C ALA A 13 -1.73 -4.66 7.50
N THR A 14 -2.78 -5.14 8.17
CA THR A 14 -4.06 -5.47 7.53
C THR A 14 -4.72 -4.24 6.92
N ALA A 15 -4.75 -3.12 7.65
CA ALA A 15 -5.31 -1.88 7.14
C ALA A 15 -4.57 -1.37 5.89
N ILE A 16 -3.23 -1.39 5.91
CA ILE A 16 -2.39 -1.01 4.76
C ILE A 16 -2.68 -1.92 3.57
N PHE A 17 -2.74 -3.24 3.79
CA PHE A 17 -3.02 -4.20 2.73
C PHE A 17 -4.38 -3.98 2.08
N VAL A 18 -5.43 -3.75 2.88
CA VAL A 18 -6.78 -3.45 2.37
C VAL A 18 -6.78 -2.17 1.52
N VAL A 19 -6.12 -1.10 1.99
CA VAL A 19 -6.00 0.15 1.22
C VAL A 19 -5.26 -0.09 -0.10
N ALA A 20 -4.18 -0.88 -0.09
CA ALA A 20 -3.43 -1.25 -1.29
C ALA A 20 -4.28 -2.05 -2.30
N CYS A 21 -5.16 -2.94 -1.82
CA CYS A 21 -6.10 -3.67 -2.68
C CYS A 21 -7.14 -2.72 -3.30
N ILE A 22 -7.71 -1.79 -2.52
CA ILE A 22 -8.69 -0.82 -3.00
C ILE A 22 -8.07 0.12 -4.04
N SER A 23 -6.85 0.61 -3.79
CA SER A 23 -6.14 1.45 -4.76
C SER A 23 -5.82 0.69 -6.05
N GLY A 24 -5.41 -0.58 -5.97
CA GLY A 24 -5.24 -1.44 -7.15
C GLY A 24 -6.52 -1.63 -7.96
N TYR A 25 -7.67 -1.81 -7.29
CA TYR A 25 -8.97 -1.86 -7.96
C TYR A 25 -9.29 -0.53 -8.67
N ARG A 26 -9.07 0.60 -8.00
CA ARG A 26 -9.30 1.93 -8.56
C ARG A 26 -8.38 2.20 -9.75
N TYR A 27 -7.10 1.84 -9.67
CA TYR A 27 -6.16 1.90 -10.78
C TYR A 27 -6.72 1.18 -12.01
N ARG A 28 -7.16 -0.08 -11.84
CA ARG A 28 -7.74 -0.86 -12.93
C ARG A 28 -9.02 -0.24 -13.49
N SER A 29 -9.86 0.32 -12.63
CA SER A 29 -11.09 1.02 -13.04
C SER A 29 -10.78 2.25 -13.90
N VAL A 30 -9.84 3.10 -13.47
CA VAL A 30 -9.43 4.31 -14.20
C VAL A 30 -8.79 3.94 -15.54
N TRP A 31 -7.95 2.90 -15.55
CA TRP A 31 -7.28 2.44 -16.77
C TRP A 31 -8.28 1.96 -17.81
N LYS A 32 -9.27 1.15 -17.40
CA LYS A 32 -10.34 0.68 -18.29
C LYS A 32 -11.26 1.80 -18.77
N ALA A 33 -11.45 2.84 -17.97
CA ALA A 33 -12.28 3.98 -18.32
C ALA A 33 -11.54 5.02 -19.18
N GLU A 34 -10.28 4.74 -19.58
CA GLU A 34 -9.40 5.69 -20.27
C GLU A 34 -9.34 7.05 -19.55
N GLY A 35 -9.39 6.99 -18.21
CA GLY A 35 -9.43 8.17 -17.36
C GLY A 35 -8.11 8.94 -17.34
N PRO A 36 -8.05 10.04 -16.58
CA PRO A 36 -6.87 10.90 -16.53
C PRO A 36 -5.61 10.12 -16.12
N VAL A 37 -4.54 10.25 -16.90
CA VAL A 37 -3.26 9.52 -16.68
C VAL A 37 -2.67 9.79 -15.29
N TRP A 38 -2.87 10.99 -14.74
CA TRP A 38 -2.38 11.31 -13.39
C TRP A 38 -3.03 10.45 -12.28
N GLN A 39 -4.29 10.03 -12.47
CA GLN A 39 -4.98 9.16 -11.51
C GLN A 39 -4.39 7.75 -11.51
N LEU A 40 -3.92 7.26 -12.67
CA LEU A 40 -3.20 5.99 -12.75
C LEU A 40 -1.94 6.06 -11.88
N TRP A 41 -1.14 7.10 -12.04
CA TRP A 41 0.05 7.28 -11.21
C TRP A 41 -0.29 7.35 -9.72
N LEU A 42 -1.29 8.14 -9.32
CA LEU A 42 -1.69 8.25 -7.92
C LEU A 42 -2.08 6.89 -7.32
N TRP A 43 -3.00 6.16 -7.97
CA TRP A 43 -3.48 4.87 -7.44
C TRP A 43 -2.40 3.80 -7.47
N GLY A 44 -1.58 3.78 -8.53
CA GLY A 44 -0.46 2.84 -8.66
C GLY A 44 0.63 3.08 -7.62
N LEU A 45 0.95 4.35 -7.33
CA LEU A 45 1.95 4.73 -6.35
C LEU A 45 1.47 4.40 -4.93
N VAL A 46 0.22 4.71 -4.59
CA VAL A 46 -0.38 4.33 -3.29
C VAL A 46 -0.40 2.81 -3.10
N ALA A 47 -0.80 2.04 -4.12
CA ALA A 47 -0.77 0.58 -4.06
C ALA A 47 0.67 0.05 -3.86
N SER A 48 1.62 0.58 -4.61
CA SER A 48 3.02 0.17 -4.55
C SER A 48 3.62 0.43 -3.17
N ILE A 49 3.41 1.63 -2.60
CA ILE A 49 3.89 1.95 -1.24
C ILE A 49 3.30 0.98 -0.22
N GLY A 50 1.99 0.71 -0.28
CA GLY A 50 1.34 -0.20 0.67
C GLY A 50 1.91 -1.62 0.61
N LEU A 51 2.10 -2.16 -0.60
CA LEU A 51 2.66 -3.51 -0.80
C LEU A 51 4.14 -3.58 -0.41
N LEU A 52 4.93 -2.55 -0.73
CA LEU A 52 6.33 -2.47 -0.28
C LEU A 52 6.41 -2.41 1.24
N THR A 53 5.53 -1.63 1.89
CA THR A 53 5.51 -1.50 3.35
C THR A 53 5.24 -2.85 4.01
N VAL A 54 4.19 -3.56 3.59
CA VAL A 54 3.84 -4.86 4.19
C VAL A 54 4.84 -5.96 3.79
N GLY A 55 5.45 -5.88 2.61
CA GLY A 55 6.42 -6.86 2.13
C GLY A 55 7.80 -6.76 2.76
N PHE A 56 8.23 -5.56 3.17
CA PHE A 56 9.59 -5.32 3.67
C PHE A 56 9.69 -4.99 5.16
N LEU A 57 8.61 -4.55 5.82
CA LEU A 57 8.66 -4.27 7.25
C LEU A 57 8.37 -5.54 8.07
N PRO A 58 9.15 -5.81 9.12
CA PRO A 58 8.93 -6.96 9.99
C PRO A 58 7.65 -6.78 10.81
N MET A 59 6.93 -7.88 11.04
CA MET A 59 5.78 -7.90 11.94
C MET A 59 6.25 -7.82 13.39
N GLN A 60 5.48 -7.11 14.22
CA GLN A 60 5.72 -7.08 15.66
C GLN A 60 5.61 -8.50 16.23
N PRO A 61 6.61 -8.97 16.99
CA PRO A 61 6.51 -10.23 17.72
C PRO A 61 5.30 -10.20 18.67
N GLY A 62 4.46 -11.24 18.61
CA GLY A 62 3.32 -11.42 19.49
C GLY A 62 3.71 -11.93 20.87
#